data_AF-A0A562QF46-F1
#
_entry.id   AF-A0A562QF46-F1
#
_cell.length_a   1.000
_cell.length_b   1.000
_cell.length_c   1.000
_cell.angle_alpha   90.00
_cell.angle_beta   90.00
_cell.angle_gamma   90.00
#
_symmetry.space_group_name_H-M   'P 1'
#
loop_
_entity.id
_entity.type
_entity.pdbx_description
1 polymer ?
#
loop_
_entity_poly.entity_id
_entity_poly.type
_entity_poly.pdbx_seq_one_letter_code
_entity_poly.pdbx_strand_id
1 'polypeptide(L)'
;MHKVALHIIAITALLSLLAGCSAVRTQEPLQPGSRYSIEGVASFYGARHAGRRTASGERFDPRALTAAHRTLPFGSQVRVTNLSNRKSVTVRINDRGPHTRGRIIDLSEQAAASIGMRNQGTARVRLEPAANIDTASSDQDVTKR
;
A
#
# COMPACT_ATOMS: atom_id res chain seq x y z
N MET A 1 -19.01 -61.88 21.49
CA MET A 1 -19.42 -60.46 21.67
C MET A 1 -18.26 -59.51 21.99
N HIS A 2 -17.08 -59.98 22.42
CA HIS A 2 -15.93 -59.10 22.75
C HIS A 2 -15.02 -58.72 21.55
N LYS A 3 -15.14 -59.34 20.37
CA LYS A 3 -14.31 -59.00 19.19
C LYS A 3 -14.90 -57.91 18.27
N VAL A 4 -16.19 -57.61 18.43
CA VAL A 4 -16.91 -56.61 17.60
C VAL A 4 -16.62 -55.18 18.09
N ALA A 5 -16.47 -54.99 19.41
CA ALA A 5 -16.15 -53.68 20.00
C ALA A 5 -14.73 -53.17 19.65
N LEU A 6 -13.76 -54.06 19.42
CA LEU A 6 -12.39 -53.65 19.10
C LEU A 6 -12.26 -53.13 17.65
N HIS A 7 -13.09 -53.63 16.73
CA HIS A 7 -13.12 -53.13 15.35
C HIS A 7 -13.87 -51.80 15.22
N ILE A 8 -14.84 -51.52 16.09
CA ILE A 8 -15.57 -50.24 16.08
C ILE A 8 -14.67 -49.09 16.55
N ILE A 9 -13.78 -49.33 17.51
CA ILE A 9 -12.80 -48.33 17.98
C ILE A 9 -11.72 -48.05 16.92
N ALA A 10 -11.40 -49.02 16.06
CA ALA A 10 -10.45 -48.83 14.96
C ALA A 10 -11.03 -48.02 13.78
N ILE A 11 -12.36 -47.94 13.64
CA ILE A 11 -13.01 -47.22 12.54
C ILE A 11 -13.22 -45.73 12.86
N THR A 12 -13.25 -45.34 14.14
CA THR A 12 -13.34 -43.91 14.53
C THR A 12 -12.00 -43.18 14.46
N ALA A 13 -10.88 -43.87 14.25
CA ALA A 13 -9.55 -43.28 14.07
C ALA A 13 -9.15 -43.07 12.60
N LEU A 14 -10.09 -43.18 11.64
CA LEU A 14 -9.82 -43.04 10.20
C LEU A 14 -10.54 -41.84 9.53
N LEU A 15 -11.24 -40.99 10.28
CA LEU A 15 -11.93 -39.83 9.73
C LEU A 15 -11.52 -38.50 10.39
N SER A 16 -10.21 -38.27 10.48
CA SER A 16 -9.64 -36.94 10.72
C SER A 16 -8.60 -36.60 9.63
N LEU A 17 -8.99 -36.86 8.38
CA LEU A 17 -8.22 -36.39 7.22
C LEU A 17 -8.57 -34.93 6.90
N LEU A 18 -7.68 -34.05 7.36
CA LEU A 18 -7.28 -32.79 6.73
C LEU A 18 -8.42 -31.88 6.19
N ALA A 19 -9.05 -31.11 7.06
CA ALA A 19 -9.50 -29.75 6.71
C ALA A 19 -8.29 -28.79 6.75
N GLY A 20 -7.28 -29.09 5.93
CA GLY A 20 -6.19 -28.16 5.66
C GLY A 20 -6.67 -27.15 4.63
N CYS A 21 -7.35 -26.09 5.07
CA CYS A 21 -7.53 -24.91 4.24
C CYS A 21 -6.16 -24.27 4.01
N SER A 22 -5.41 -24.77 3.03
CA SER A 22 -4.36 -23.98 2.42
C SER A 22 -5.07 -22.80 1.80
N ALA A 23 -5.06 -21.66 2.49
CA ALA A 23 -5.23 -20.38 1.83
C ALA A 23 -4.06 -20.28 0.85
N VAL A 24 -4.26 -20.82 -0.36
CA VAL A 24 -3.51 -20.39 -1.53
C VAL A 24 -3.76 -18.89 -1.55
N ARG A 25 -2.78 -18.12 -1.06
CA ARG A 25 -2.65 -16.74 -1.50
C ARG A 25 -2.42 -16.89 -2.98
N THR A 26 -3.49 -16.76 -3.76
CA THR A 26 -3.38 -16.48 -5.18
C THR A 26 -2.55 -15.22 -5.22
N GLN A 27 -1.25 -15.36 -5.47
CA GLN A 27 -0.45 -14.24 -5.89
C GLN A 27 -1.10 -13.83 -7.21
N GLU A 28 -1.86 -12.74 -7.13
CA GLU A 28 -2.34 -12.01 -8.30
C GLU A 28 -1.26 -12.07 -9.37
N PRO A 29 -1.60 -12.47 -10.61
CA PRO A 29 -0.62 -12.66 -11.67
C PRO A 29 0.23 -11.39 -11.73
N LEU A 30 1.56 -11.54 -11.62
CA LEU A 30 2.48 -10.45 -11.86
C LEU A 30 2.28 -10.03 -13.32
N GLN A 31 1.43 -9.02 -13.53
CA GLN A 31 1.09 -8.54 -14.87
C GLN A 31 2.37 -8.07 -15.59
N PRO A 32 2.44 -8.25 -16.92
CA PRO A 32 3.64 -7.96 -17.69
C PRO A 32 3.94 -6.45 -17.62
N GLY A 33 5.16 -6.12 -17.17
CA GLY A 33 5.61 -4.75 -16.94
C GLY A 33 5.73 -4.45 -15.45
N SER A 34 6.83 -4.90 -14.83
CA SER A 34 7.22 -4.60 -13.45
C SER A 34 7.00 -3.12 -13.13
N ARG A 35 5.84 -2.79 -12.57
CA ARG A 35 5.57 -1.44 -12.07
C ARG A 35 6.55 -1.22 -10.93
N TYR A 36 7.43 -0.24 -11.11
CA TYR A 36 8.45 0.15 -10.14
C TYR A 36 7.84 0.22 -8.73
N SER A 37 8.39 -0.54 -7.78
CA SER A 37 8.01 -0.44 -6.39
C SER A 37 9.25 -0.35 -5.53
N ILE A 38 9.26 0.55 -4.55
CA ILE A 38 10.32 0.59 -3.55
C ILE A 38 9.76 0.76 -2.16
N GLU A 39 10.40 0.06 -1.23
CA GLU A 39 10.08 0.08 0.17
C GLU A 39 11.12 0.85 0.97
N GLY A 40 10.67 1.49 2.05
CA GLY A 40 11.56 2.26 2.90
C GLY A 40 10.79 2.94 4.01
N VAL A 41 11.45 3.88 4.68
CA VAL A 41 10.83 4.62 5.78
C VAL A 41 10.18 5.90 5.25
N ALA A 42 8.92 6.12 5.61
CA ALA A 42 8.26 7.40 5.48
C ALA A 42 8.38 8.21 6.76
N SER A 43 8.38 9.54 6.63
CA SER A 43 8.00 10.45 7.72
C SER A 43 6.97 11.45 7.22
N PHE A 44 6.67 12.50 7.99
CA PHE A 44 5.78 13.57 7.55
C PHE A 44 6.21 14.94 8.06
N TYR A 45 5.80 15.99 7.36
CA TYR A 45 6.03 17.37 7.76
C TYR A 45 5.04 17.80 8.85
N GLY A 46 5.54 18.43 9.92
CA GLY A 46 4.68 19.04 10.92
C GLY A 46 4.06 20.38 10.48
N ALA A 47 2.98 20.79 11.14
CA ALA A 47 2.22 22.01 10.86
C ALA A 47 3.04 23.31 10.76
N ARG A 48 4.23 23.37 11.38
CA ARG A 48 5.17 24.52 11.30
C ARG A 48 5.61 24.88 9.88
N HIS A 49 5.47 23.97 8.92
CA HIS A 49 5.82 24.21 7.52
C HIS A 49 4.67 24.84 6.72
N ALA A 50 3.46 24.91 7.27
CA ALA A 50 2.28 25.40 6.57
C ALA A 50 2.50 26.77 5.93
N GLY A 51 2.09 26.91 4.67
CA GLY A 51 2.19 28.14 3.89
C GLY A 51 3.58 28.45 3.33
N ARG A 52 4.64 27.74 3.73
CA ARG A 52 5.97 27.87 3.11
C ARG A 52 5.97 27.37 1.67
N ARG A 53 6.85 27.90 0.82
CA ARG A 53 6.99 27.39 -0.54
C ARG A 53 7.71 26.03 -0.54
N THR A 54 7.18 25.09 -1.30
CA THR A 54 7.84 23.82 -1.64
C THR A 54 8.80 24.02 -2.81
N ALA A 55 9.59 23.00 -3.14
CA ALA A 55 10.47 23.00 -4.29
C ALA A 55 9.73 23.03 -5.65
N SER A 56 8.44 22.68 -5.71
CA SER A 56 7.63 22.92 -6.92
C SER A 56 7.19 24.39 -7.07
N GLY A 57 7.36 25.22 -6.04
CA GLY A 57 6.91 26.61 -5.98
C GLY A 57 5.53 26.81 -5.37
N GLU A 58 4.76 25.72 -5.15
CA GLU A 58 3.48 25.75 -4.46
C GLU A 58 3.64 26.07 -2.97
N ARG A 59 2.58 26.56 -2.32
CA ARG A 59 2.56 26.65 -0.85
C ARG A 59 2.21 25.28 -0.26
N PHE A 60 2.98 24.86 0.74
CA PHE A 60 2.70 23.64 1.49
C PHE A 60 1.39 23.78 2.27
N ASP A 61 0.45 22.88 2.02
CA ASP A 61 -0.76 22.69 2.80
C ASP A 61 -0.70 21.34 3.52
N PRO A 62 -0.67 21.31 4.87
CA PRO A 62 -0.64 20.05 5.63
C PRO A 62 -1.90 19.21 5.42
N ARG A 63 -3.01 19.80 4.95
CA ARG A 63 -4.28 19.11 4.67
C ARG A 63 -4.36 18.50 3.27
N ALA A 64 -3.48 18.89 2.35
CA ALA A 64 -3.44 18.32 1.01
C ALA A 64 -2.84 16.91 1.02
N LEU A 65 -3.14 16.09 0.00
CA LEU A 65 -2.51 14.78 -0.21
C LEU A 65 -1.24 14.91 -1.07
N THR A 66 -0.20 15.47 -0.47
CA THR A 66 1.09 15.72 -1.12
C THR A 66 2.25 15.08 -0.39
N ALA A 67 3.39 14.98 -1.07
CA ALA A 67 4.62 14.45 -0.50
C ALA A 67 5.87 15.04 -1.15
N ALA A 68 6.99 14.93 -0.44
CA ALA A 68 8.31 15.18 -0.94
C ALA A 68 9.04 13.88 -1.30
N HIS A 69 9.69 13.89 -2.46
CA HIS A 69 10.54 12.79 -2.90
C HIS A 69 11.77 13.34 -3.64
N ARG A 70 12.89 12.60 -3.58
CA ARG A 70 14.21 13.09 -4.04
C ARG A 70 14.24 13.31 -5.55
N THR A 71 13.76 12.33 -6.31
CA THR A 71 13.96 12.26 -7.75
C THR A 71 12.69 12.18 -8.59
N LEU A 72 11.57 11.73 -8.01
CA LEU A 72 10.30 11.67 -8.74
C LEU A 72 9.92 13.06 -9.27
N PRO A 73 9.46 13.15 -10.53
CA PRO A 73 8.98 14.39 -11.10
C PRO A 73 7.89 15.03 -10.23
N PHE A 74 7.85 16.36 -10.21
CA PHE A 74 6.71 17.04 -9.61
C PHE A 74 5.44 16.70 -10.40
N GLY A 75 4.32 16.54 -9.69
CA GLY A 75 3.06 16.09 -10.27
C GLY A 75 2.89 14.57 -10.34
N SER A 76 3.95 13.77 -10.13
CA SER A 76 3.81 12.32 -10.07
C SER A 76 2.83 11.90 -8.97
N GLN A 77 1.93 10.97 -9.31
CA GLN A 77 0.99 10.37 -8.38
C GLN A 77 1.55 9.02 -7.90
N VAL A 78 1.68 8.89 -6.58
CA VAL A 78 2.30 7.71 -5.95
C VAL A 78 1.33 7.15 -4.92
N ARG A 79 1.01 5.86 -5.03
CA ARG A 79 0.34 5.13 -3.97
C ARG A 79 1.36 4.78 -2.89
N VAL A 80 1.09 5.23 -1.67
CA VAL A 80 1.90 4.97 -0.47
C VAL A 80 1.13 4.00 0.39
N THR A 81 1.70 2.81 0.62
CA THR A 81 1.08 1.78 1.47
C THR A 81 1.88 1.60 2.75
N ASN A 82 1.25 1.79 3.91
CA ASN A 82 1.86 1.45 5.19
C ASN A 82 1.89 -0.08 5.36
N LEU A 83 3.08 -0.64 5.56
CA LEU A 83 3.28 -2.08 5.57
C LEU A 83 2.77 -2.75 6.85
N SER A 84 2.65 -2.02 7.97
CA SER A 84 2.20 -2.59 9.23
C SER A 84 0.69 -2.79 9.31
N ASN A 85 -0.08 -1.90 8.68
CA ASN A 85 -1.56 -1.88 8.78
C ASN A 85 -2.27 -2.00 7.42
N ARG A 86 -1.50 -2.07 6.32
CA ARG A 86 -1.99 -2.22 4.93
C ARG A 86 -2.85 -1.06 4.41
N LYS A 87 -3.00 0.03 5.16
CA LYS A 87 -3.67 1.25 4.69
C LYS A 87 -2.83 1.93 3.62
N SER A 88 -3.47 2.54 2.64
CA SER A 88 -2.79 3.24 1.56
C SER A 88 -3.46 4.56 1.20
N VAL A 89 -2.70 5.47 0.60
CA VAL A 89 -3.17 6.75 0.08
C VAL A 89 -2.38 7.11 -1.17
N THR A 90 -3.03 7.72 -2.16
CA THR A 90 -2.34 8.31 -3.31
C THR A 90 -1.97 9.75 -2.98
N VAL A 91 -0.70 10.10 -3.20
CA VAL A 91 -0.18 11.45 -3.00
C VAL A 91 0.46 11.98 -4.27
N ARG A 92 0.39 13.30 -4.44
CA ARG A 92 1.12 14.01 -5.49
C ARG A 92 2.47 14.50 -4.99
N ILE A 93 3.53 14.27 -5.76
CA ILE A 93 4.86 14.81 -5.45
C ILE A 93 4.89 16.30 -5.77
N ASN A 94 5.16 17.14 -4.78
CA ASN A 94 5.27 18.60 -4.98
C ASN A 94 6.46 19.23 -4.24
N ASP A 95 7.33 18.43 -3.64
CA ASP A 95 8.49 18.93 -2.91
C ASP A 95 9.69 18.00 -3.02
N ARG A 96 10.86 18.48 -2.56
CA ARG A 96 12.13 17.75 -2.54
C ARG A 96 12.52 17.37 -1.11
N GLY A 97 13.11 16.19 -1.00
CA GLY A 97 13.38 15.52 0.26
C GLY A 97 13.06 14.03 0.14
N PRO A 98 13.17 13.23 1.20
CA PRO A 98 13.74 13.60 2.50
C PRO A 98 15.25 13.83 2.41
N HIS A 99 15.81 14.76 3.19
CA HIS A 99 17.27 14.91 3.29
C HIS A 99 17.89 13.99 4.35
N THR A 100 17.05 13.39 5.21
CA THR A 100 17.52 12.41 6.19
C THR A 100 17.78 11.06 5.55
N ARG A 101 18.94 10.46 5.85
CA ARG A 101 19.30 9.11 5.40
C ARG A 101 18.27 8.07 5.86
N GLY A 102 18.02 7.06 5.05
CA GLY A 102 17.10 5.96 5.35
C GLY A 102 15.60 6.26 5.12
N ARG A 103 15.20 7.52 4.93
CA ARG A 103 13.83 7.89 4.56
C ARG A 103 13.69 8.00 3.05
N ILE A 104 12.56 7.54 2.50
CA ILE A 104 12.31 7.56 1.06
C ILE A 104 11.23 8.57 0.65
N ILE A 105 10.35 8.96 1.56
CA ILE A 105 9.26 9.91 1.30
C ILE A 105 8.90 10.68 2.58
N ASP A 106 8.60 11.96 2.45
CA ASP A 106 8.00 12.76 3.53
C ASP A 106 6.58 13.17 3.11
N LEU A 107 5.58 12.71 3.86
CA LEU A 107 4.17 12.95 3.58
C LEU A 107 3.69 14.28 4.16
N SER A 108 2.57 14.79 3.66
CA SER A 108 1.76 15.76 4.40
C SER A 108 1.15 15.13 5.66
N GLU A 109 0.70 15.97 6.59
CA GLU A 109 0.05 15.51 7.82
C GLU A 109 -1.24 14.72 7.53
N GLN A 110 -2.05 15.18 6.57
CA GLN A 110 -3.26 14.47 6.17
C GLN A 110 -2.95 13.11 5.53
N ALA A 111 -1.94 13.02 4.67
CA ALA A 111 -1.56 11.74 4.06
C ALA A 111 -1.03 10.75 5.12
N ALA A 112 -0.25 11.23 6.08
CA ALA A 112 0.23 10.43 7.21
C ALA A 112 -0.92 9.93 8.10
N ALA A 113 -1.94 10.77 8.32
CA ALA A 113 -3.15 10.37 9.05
C ALA A 113 -3.93 9.28 8.31
N SER A 114 -4.10 9.42 6.99
CA SER A 114 -4.84 8.46 6.15
C SER A 114 -4.25 7.05 6.19
N ILE A 115 -2.92 6.91 6.27
CA ILE A 115 -2.25 5.60 6.40
C ILE A 115 -1.93 5.21 7.84
N GLY A 116 -2.46 5.96 8.81
CA GLY A 116 -2.37 5.63 10.24
C GLY A 116 -0.96 5.65 10.79
N MET A 117 -0.11 6.60 10.35
CA MET A 117 1.27 6.76 10.85
C MET A 117 1.51 8.07 11.62
N ARG A 118 0.51 8.94 11.73
CA ARG A 118 0.66 10.27 12.35
C ARG A 118 1.16 10.19 13.80
N ASN A 119 0.65 9.25 14.60
CA ASN A 119 1.03 9.10 16.00
C ASN A 119 2.43 8.47 16.17
N GLN A 120 2.87 7.66 15.21
CA GLN A 120 4.17 6.98 15.24
C GLN A 120 5.31 7.86 14.73
N GLY A 121 5.02 8.95 14.02
CA GLY A 121 6.02 9.82 13.38
C GLY A 121 6.58 9.24 12.08
N THR A 122 6.88 7.94 12.06
CA THR A 122 7.47 7.22 10.92
C THR A 122 6.79 5.88 10.69
N ALA A 123 6.90 5.35 9.47
CA ALA A 123 6.40 4.02 9.13
C ALA A 123 7.22 3.38 8.00
N ARG A 124 7.29 2.05 7.98
CA ARG A 124 7.73 1.30 6.80
C ARG A 124 6.62 1.35 5.76
N VAL A 125 6.93 1.83 4.57
CA VAL A 125 5.98 1.99 3.47
C VAL A 125 6.51 1.35 2.19
N ARG A 126 5.58 1.05 1.28
CA ARG A 126 5.84 0.75 -0.13
C ARG A 126 5.28 1.88 -1.00
N LEU A 127 6.08 2.31 -1.97
CA LEU A 127 5.69 3.27 -3.00
C LEU A 127 5.45 2.54 -4.31
N GLU A 128 4.36 2.88 -4.99
CA GLU A 128 4.00 2.36 -6.31
C GLU A 128 3.42 3.52 -7.14
N PRO A 129 3.62 3.55 -8.47
CA PRO A 129 2.87 4.45 -9.34
C PRO A 129 1.36 4.28 -9.10
N ALA A 130 0.64 5.40 -8.97
CA ALA A 130 -0.81 5.35 -8.93
C ALA A 130 -1.32 4.73 -10.24
N ALA A 131 -2.35 3.88 -10.17
CA ALA A 131 -2.96 3.35 -11.38
C ALA A 131 -3.65 4.48 -12.14
N ASN A 132 -3.34 4.66 -13.42
CA ASN A 132 -4.13 5.50 -14.31
C ASN A 132 -5.51 4.83 -14.44
N ILE A 133 -6.57 5.48 -13.94
CA ILE A 133 -7.96 5.01 -14.09
C ILE A 133 -8.53 5.45 -15.46
N ASP A 134 -7.69 5.97 -16.37
CA ASP A 134 -8.16 6.57 -17.63
C ASP A 134 -8.08 5.62 -18.84
N THR A 135 -7.85 4.32 -18.65
CA THR A 135 -7.75 3.35 -19.77
C THR A 135 -8.54 2.06 -19.55
N ALA A 136 -9.20 1.89 -18.40
CA ALA A 136 -9.95 0.66 -18.09
C ALA A 136 -11.47 0.77 -18.39
N SER A 137 -11.95 1.94 -18.81
CA SER A 137 -13.39 2.23 -18.95
C SER A 137 -13.84 2.56 -20.38
N SER A 138 -12.97 2.49 -21.39
CA SER A 138 -13.33 2.80 -22.80
C SER A 138 -13.63 1.59 -23.70
N ASP A 139 -13.38 0.36 -23.25
CA ASP A 139 -13.41 -0.83 -24.14
C ASP A 139 -14.63 -1.77 -23.95
N GLN A 140 -15.70 -1.32 -23.29
CA GLN A 140 -16.90 -2.15 -23.06
C GLN A 140 -18.20 -1.62 -23.71
N ASP A 141 -18.13 -0.72 -24.69
CA ASP A 141 -19.33 -0.15 -25.34
C ASP A 141 -19.27 -0.09 -26.89
N VAL A 142 -18.73 -1.13 -27.55
CA VAL A 142 -18.65 -1.19 -29.03
C VAL A 142 -19.40 -2.39 -29.66
N THR A 143 -20.14 -3.21 -28.90
CA THR A 143 -20.84 -4.38 -29.48
C THR A 143 -22.34 -4.46 -29.23
N LYS A 144 -23.02 -3.34 -28.96
CA LYS A 144 -24.48 -3.30 -28.97
C LYS A 144 -25.02 -2.40 -30.07
N ARG A 145 -24.93 -2.88 -31.31
CA ARG A 145 -25.82 -2.51 -32.43
C ARG A 145 -26.16 -3.76 -33.22
#